data_AF-A0A7V9NE51-F1
#
_entry.id   AF-A0A7V9NE51-F1
#
_cell.length_a   1.000
_cell.length_b   1.000
_cell.length_c   1.000
_cell.angle_alpha   90.00
_cell.angle_beta   90.00
_cell.angle_gamma   90.00
#
_symmetry.space_group_name_H-M   'P 1'
#
loop_
_entity.id
_entity.type
_entity.pdbx_description
1 polymer ?
#
loop_
_entity_poly.entity_id
_entity_poly.type
_entity_poly.pdbx_seq_one_letter_code
_entity_poly.pdbx_strand_id
1 'polypeptide(L)' 'MSSSDRIVLGRIDTATFVGFQWTGAEPESLNDPEEAVALGATWEGDELVTYNLRELTHALIHEPDGYMEDPD' A
#
# COMPACT_ATOMS: atom_id res chain seq x y z
N MET A 1 -7.72 13.21 -20.51
CA MET A 1 -8.01 12.27 -19.42
C MET A 1 -6.72 11.55 -19.14
N SER A 2 -6.02 11.90 -18.07
CA SER A 2 -4.80 11.18 -17.69
C SER A 2 -5.22 9.76 -17.36
N SER A 3 -4.66 8.78 -18.07
CA SER A 3 -4.72 7.39 -17.68
C SER A 3 -4.05 7.32 -16.32
N SER A 4 -4.80 7.14 -15.23
CA SER A 4 -4.18 6.79 -13.96
C SER A 4 -3.59 5.40 -14.16
N ASP A 5 -2.29 5.34 -14.39
CA ASP A 5 -1.58 4.08 -14.60
C ASP A 5 -1.79 3.20 -13.37
N ARG A 6 -2.37 2.03 -13.58
CA ARG A 6 -2.59 1.02 -12.55
C ARG A 6 -1.24 0.44 -12.15
N ILE A 7 -0.85 0.62 -10.90
CA ILE A 7 0.41 0.15 -10.36
C ILE A 7 0.11 -0.96 -9.35
N VAL A 8 0.66 -2.15 -9.59
CA VAL A 8 0.54 -3.28 -8.67
C VAL A 8 1.65 -3.19 -7.64
N LEU A 9 1.31 -2.94 -6.39
CA LEU A 9 2.24 -2.84 -5.26
C LEU A 9 2.65 -4.24 -4.78
N GLY A 10 1.69 -5.15 -4.69
CA GLY A 10 1.93 -6.49 -4.17
C GLY A 10 0.89 -7.48 -4.65
N ARG A 11 1.14 -8.75 -4.38
CA ARG A 11 0.27 -9.86 -4.79
C ARG A 11 0.19 -10.89 -3.69
N ILE A 12 -0.99 -11.45 -3.47
CA ILE A 12 -1.17 -12.66 -2.70
C ILE A 12 -0.67 -13.82 -3.56
N ASP A 13 0.34 -14.52 -3.06
CA ASP A 13 0.85 -15.71 -3.71
C ASP A 13 0.53 -16.91 -2.82
N THR A 14 -0.53 -17.63 -3.17
CA THR A 14 -0.99 -18.81 -2.40
C THR A 14 -0.07 -20.03 -2.60
N ALA A 15 0.89 -19.95 -3.52
CA ALA A 15 1.87 -21.00 -3.75
C ALA A 15 3.07 -20.91 -2.79
N THR A 16 3.27 -19.76 -2.16
CA THR A 16 4.35 -19.51 -1.20
C THR A 16 3.84 -19.45 0.24
N PHE A 17 4.69 -19.86 1.18
CA PHE A 17 4.38 -19.88 2.62
C PHE A 17 4.16 -18.48 3.23
N VAL A 18 4.53 -17.42 2.51
CA VAL A 18 4.50 -16.03 2.98
C VAL A 18 3.11 -15.41 2.75
N GLY A 19 2.31 -15.97 1.83
CA GLY A 19 0.93 -15.52 1.55
C GLY A 19 0.83 -14.19 0.79
N PHE A 20 1.83 -13.31 0.89
CA PHE A 20 1.88 -12.04 0.19
C PHE A 20 3.31 -11.67 -0.23
N GLN A 21 3.45 -11.07 -1.41
CA GLN A 21 4.72 -10.65 -1.97
C GLN A 21 4.62 -9.27 -2.62
N TRP A 22 5.49 -8.37 -2.19
CA TRP A 22 5.70 -7.06 -2.80
C TRP A 22 6.35 -7.17 -4.20
N THR A 23 5.99 -6.27 -5.12
CA THR A 23 6.48 -6.31 -6.51
C THR A 23 7.75 -5.48 -6.74
N GLY A 24 8.14 -4.66 -5.78
CA GLY A 24 9.18 -3.63 -5.91
C GLY A 24 8.66 -2.29 -6.43
N ALA A 25 7.36 -2.15 -6.64
CA ALA A 25 6.73 -0.88 -7.02
C ALA A 25 6.29 -0.05 -5.81
N GLU A 26 6.24 -0.67 -4.63
CA GLU A 26 5.95 -0.04 -3.36
C GLU A 26 7.03 0.95 -2.90
N PRO A 27 6.67 1.97 -2.10
CA PRO A 27 7.63 2.82 -1.42
C PRO A 27 8.50 2.02 -0.45
N GLU A 28 9.78 2.37 -0.30
CA GLU A 28 10.74 1.63 0.55
C GLU A 28 10.32 1.50 2.03
N SER A 29 9.49 2.43 2.52
CA SER A 29 9.00 2.43 3.92
C SER A 29 7.69 1.68 4.10
N LEU A 30 7.03 1.25 3.02
CA LEU A 30 5.77 0.53 3.09
C LEU A 30 6.04 -0.97 3.24
N ASN A 31 5.85 -1.48 4.45
CA ASN A 31 6.10 -2.88 4.78
C ASN A 31 4.83 -3.67 5.09
N ASP A 32 3.70 -3.00 5.31
CA ASP A 32 2.42 -3.62 5.63
C ASP A 32 1.36 -3.39 4.53
N PRO A 33 0.68 -4.45 4.04
CA PRO A 33 -0.35 -4.31 3.03
C PRO A 33 -1.64 -3.67 3.56
N GLU A 34 -1.96 -3.76 4.85
CA GLU A 34 -3.11 -3.06 5.43
C GLU A 34 -2.85 -1.56 5.53
N GLU A 35 -1.62 -1.16 5.86
CA GLU A 35 -1.19 0.24 5.80
C GLU A 35 -1.33 0.79 4.38
N ALA A 36 -0.91 0.03 3.37
CA ALA A 36 -1.08 0.42 1.97
C ALA A 36 -2.56 0.70 1.62
N VAL A 37 -3.48 -0.13 2.14
CA VAL A 37 -4.92 0.04 1.94
C VAL A 37 -5.43 1.29 2.68
N ALA A 38 -4.98 1.54 3.91
CA ALA A 38 -5.31 2.75 4.66
C ALA A 38 -4.88 4.03 3.91
N LEU A 39 -3.76 3.95 3.19
CA LEU A 39 -3.20 5.02 2.37
C LEU A 39 -3.85 5.17 0.99
N GLY A 40 -4.83 4.33 0.66
CA GLY A 40 -5.63 4.42 -0.58
C GLY A 40 -5.27 3.40 -1.66
N ALA A 41 -4.45 2.38 -1.37
CA ALA A 41 -4.39 1.20 -2.21
C ALA A 41 -5.68 0.38 -2.10
N THR A 42 -5.96 -0.45 -3.11
CA THR A 42 -7.13 -1.33 -3.13
C THR A 42 -6.71 -2.74 -3.52
N TRP A 43 -7.42 -3.73 -2.99
CA TRP A 43 -7.32 -5.11 -3.45
C TRP A 43 -8.20 -5.33 -4.67
N GLU A 44 -7.59 -5.77 -5.77
CA GLU A 44 -8.27 -6.26 -6.97
C GLU A 44 -7.97 -7.75 -7.15
N GLY A 45 -8.83 -8.59 -6.59
CA GLY A 45 -8.57 -10.02 -6.49
C GLY A 45 -7.38 -10.28 -5.59
N ASP A 46 -6.36 -10.94 -6.14
CA ASP A 46 -5.10 -11.26 -5.43
C ASP A 46 -4.04 -10.16 -5.58
N GLU A 47 -4.33 -9.04 -6.25
CA GLU A 47 -3.37 -7.95 -6.47
C GLU A 47 -3.70 -6.73 -5.59
N LEU A 48 -2.72 -6.23 -4.85
CA LEU A 48 -2.79 -4.93 -4.18
C LEU A 48 -2.33 -3.86 -5.16
N VAL A 49 -3.20 -2.90 -5.45
CA VAL A 49 -2.97 -1.89 -6.49
C VAL A 49 -3.19 -0.47 -5.99
N THR A 50 -2.47 0.46 -6.61
CA THR A 50 -2.73 1.90 -6.51
C THR A 50 -2.84 2.51 -7.89
N TYR A 51 -3.66 3.55 -8.01
CA TYR A 51 -3.78 4.37 -9.22
C TYR A 51 -3.04 5.69 -9.09
N ASN A 52 -2.47 5.97 -7.92
CA ASN A 52 -1.69 7.18 -7.67
C ASN A 52 -0.60 6.91 -6.64
N LEU A 53 0.50 6.32 -7.11
CA LEU A 53 1.66 6.03 -6.27
C LEU A 53 2.21 7.29 -5.59
N ARG A 54 2.15 8.45 -6.26
CA ARG A 54 2.62 9.71 -5.68
C ARG A 54 1.78 10.15 -4.47
N GLU A 55 0.46 10.05 -4.56
CA GLU A 55 -0.41 10.36 -3.42
C GLU A 55 -0.23 9.35 -2.29
N LEU A 56 -0.08 8.06 -2.62
CA LEU A 56 0.19 7.01 -1.64
C LEU A 56 1.51 7.25 -0.89
N THR A 57 2.61 7.53 -1.61
CA THR A 57 3.90 7.88 -0.98
C THR A 57 3.80 9.16 -0.16
N HIS A 58 3.06 10.15 -0.64
CA HIS A 58 2.87 11.39 0.10
C HIS A 58 2.10 11.13 1.40
N ALA A 59 1.04 10.33 1.36
CA ALA A 59 0.27 9.93 2.52
C ALA A 59 1.13 9.13 3.51
N LEU A 60 1.96 8.19 3.05
CA LEU A 60 2.89 7.43 3.90
C LEU A 60 3.86 8.35 4.67
N ILE A 61 4.39 9.38 4.03
CA ILE A 61 5.34 10.32 4.65
C ILE A 61 4.65 11.28 5.62
N HIS A 62 3.36 11.56 5.40
CA HIS A 62 2.60 12.59 6.13
C HIS A 62 1.50 12.02 7.02
N GLU A 63 1.32 10.70 7.10
CA GLU A 63 0.48 10.10 8.12
C GLU A 63 1.05 10.55 9.47
N PRO A 64 0.33 11.42 10.19
CA PRO A 64 0.84 11.98 11.42
C PRO A 64 0.78 10.85 12.43
N ASP A 65 1.94 10.23 12.73
CA ASP A 65 2.19 9.32 13.87
C ASP A 65 0.90 9.00 14.65
N GLY A 66 0.10 8.09 14.08
CA GLY A 66 -1.24 7.76 14.57
C GLY A 66 -1.24 6.92 15.84
N TYR A 67 -0.16 6.96 16.62
CA TYR A 67 -0.22 6.76 18.06
C TYR A 67 -0.18 8.14 18.74
N MET A 68 -1.24 8.94 18.54
CA MET A 68 -1.69 9.74 19.68
C MET A 68 -2.24 8.73 20.69
N GLU A 69 -1.38 8.22 21.57
CA GLU A 69 -1.82 7.73 22.88
C GLU A 69 -2.69 8.85 23.47
N ASP A 70 -3.99 8.59 23.65
CA ASP A 70 -4.89 9.41 24.45
C ASP A 70 -4.19 9.70 25.80
N PRO A 71 -3.84 10.95 26.13
CA PRO A 71 -3.39 11.26 27.49
C PRO A 71 -4.62 11.35 28.39
N ASP A 72 -4.83 10.34 29.22
CA ASP A 72 -5.79 10.33 30.35
C ASP A 72 -5.50 11.48 31.35
#